data_AF-A0A6N3E0T5-F1
#
_entry.id   AF-A0A6N3E0T5-F1
#
_cell.length_a   1.000
_cell.length_b   1.000
_cell.length_c   1.000
_cell.angle_alpha   90.00
_cell.angle_beta   90.00
_cell.angle_gamma   90.00
#
_symmetry.space_group_name_H-M   'P 1'
#
loop_
_entity.id
_entity.type
_entity.pdbx_description
1 polymer ?
#
loop_
_entity_poly.entity_id
_entity_poly.type
_entity_poly.pdbx_seq_one_letter_code
_entity_poly.pdbx_strand_id
1 'polypeptide(L)'
;MRFNMTIETKKKIIYISAYIFCLIFTPVILAGCIRHRISLWQDWWFYLPLCIAGVIGCFYNTKIRNLIFLFQIPTALHGLFTMSAFRFLSEHDHYVIITTILWCILFALWHSHSTVSAWRMLGVTYLGFLYFFAYPSIWFGETWKDFISNTSGSISTSIAYMTSLLPTAWLCQTKNGYLKGTLTIIIIYVFACGFYISPGVYHHLQYGTYSGCIQKKATLMVRSRKGNQNTFKTFSGYHAHLITNNVNIWTVKKFEGLALQFRNQPVQFSILGVVNTPDKAEVLSRKHKTMHVTVPLYFISREKLKKSPLKANAYGDYICILKNDTLIYKGEADPTTRAIRFLSNELQP
;
A
#
# COMPACT_ATOMS: atom_id res chain seq x y z
N MET A 1 -11.63 -40.28 -34.84
CA MET A 1 -12.73 -39.29 -34.81
C MET A 1 -12.12 -37.89 -34.64
N ARG A 2 -11.84 -37.16 -35.74
CA ARG A 2 -11.35 -35.77 -35.65
C ARG A 2 -12.57 -34.88 -35.39
N PHE A 3 -12.72 -34.37 -34.18
CA PHE A 3 -13.68 -33.30 -33.89
C PHE A 3 -13.25 -32.07 -34.70
N ASN A 4 -13.91 -31.83 -35.84
CA ASN A 4 -13.83 -30.57 -36.55
C ASN A 4 -14.56 -29.52 -35.72
N MET A 5 -13.88 -29.00 -34.69
CA MET A 5 -14.38 -27.85 -33.95
C MET A 5 -14.49 -26.66 -34.91
N THR A 6 -15.68 -26.06 -34.95
CA THR A 6 -15.91 -24.81 -35.66
C THR A 6 -14.96 -23.73 -35.11
N ILE A 7 -14.58 -22.77 -35.96
CA ILE A 7 -13.65 -21.68 -35.60
C ILE A 7 -14.15 -20.91 -34.37
N GLU A 8 -15.47 -20.81 -34.19
CA GLU A 8 -16.10 -20.16 -33.06
C GLU A 8 -15.93 -20.95 -31.75
N THR A 9 -16.13 -22.27 -31.78
CA THR A 9 -15.93 -23.14 -30.61
C THR A 9 -14.47 -23.12 -30.16
N LYS A 10 -13.51 -23.13 -31.09
CA LYS A 10 -12.07 -22.96 -30.77
C LYS A 10 -11.80 -21.64 -30.05
N LYS A 11 -12.36 -20.52 -30.54
CA LYS A 11 -12.21 -19.19 -29.91
C LYS A 11 -12.81 -19.14 -28.50
N LYS A 12 -13.94 -19.81 -28.26
CA LYS A 12 -14.57 -19.88 -26.92
C LYS A 12 -13.72 -20.70 -25.95
N ILE A 13 -13.16 -21.82 -26.39
CA ILE A 13 -12.26 -22.66 -25.59
C ILE A 13 -10.97 -21.91 -25.23
N ILE A 14 -10.34 -21.22 -26.19
CA ILE A 14 -9.13 -20.41 -25.92
C ILE A 14 -9.44 -19.32 -24.89
N TYR A 15 -10.56 -18.63 -25.05
CA TYR A 15 -10.98 -17.60 -24.10
C TYR A 15 -11.19 -18.15 -22.69
N ILE A 16 -12.02 -19.19 -22.52
CA ILE A 16 -12.35 -19.69 -21.18
C ILE A 16 -11.13 -20.30 -20.51
N SER A 17 -10.24 -20.94 -21.28
CA SER A 17 -8.97 -21.47 -20.77
C SER A 17 -8.06 -20.35 -20.29
N ALA A 18 -7.92 -19.26 -21.07
CA ALA A 18 -7.13 -18.10 -20.66
C ALA A 18 -7.76 -17.39 -19.44
N TYR A 19 -9.08 -17.25 -19.40
CA TYR A 19 -9.82 -16.63 -18.31
C TYR A 19 -9.62 -17.39 -16.99
N ILE A 20 -9.88 -18.71 -17.03
CA ILE A 20 -9.69 -19.60 -15.88
C ILE A 20 -8.21 -19.61 -15.47
N PHE A 21 -7.27 -19.68 -16.42
CA PHE A 21 -5.85 -19.61 -16.11
C PHE A 21 -5.52 -18.32 -15.35
N CYS A 22 -5.92 -17.15 -15.85
CA CYS A 22 -5.70 -15.88 -15.14
C CYS A 22 -6.36 -15.82 -13.76
N LEU A 23 -7.43 -16.59 -13.54
CA LEU A 23 -8.17 -16.60 -12.29
C LEU A 23 -7.46 -17.44 -11.23
N ILE A 24 -6.93 -18.60 -11.64
CA ILE A 24 -6.27 -19.54 -10.74
C ILE A 24 -4.75 -19.35 -10.66
N PHE A 25 -4.14 -18.65 -11.62
CA PHE A 25 -2.69 -18.48 -11.72
C PHE A 25 -2.08 -17.93 -10.44
N THR A 26 -2.62 -16.82 -9.94
CA THR A 26 -2.14 -16.22 -8.70
C THR A 26 -2.37 -17.11 -7.47
N PRO A 27 -3.61 -17.52 -7.14
CA PRO A 27 -3.88 -18.23 -5.89
C PRO A 27 -3.36 -19.68 -5.87
N VAL A 28 -3.14 -20.32 -7.02
CA VAL A 28 -2.71 -21.74 -7.09
C VAL A 28 -1.26 -21.89 -7.51
N ILE A 29 -0.90 -21.29 -8.65
CA ILE A 29 0.42 -21.53 -9.26
C ILE A 29 1.48 -20.71 -8.53
N LEU A 30 1.21 -19.42 -8.33
CA LEU A 30 2.17 -18.50 -7.73
C LEU A 30 2.30 -18.69 -6.21
N ALA A 31 1.17 -18.91 -5.52
CA ALA A 31 1.14 -19.16 -4.08
C ALA A 31 1.88 -20.46 -3.69
N GLY A 32 1.74 -21.52 -4.50
CA GLY A 32 2.44 -22.78 -4.31
C GLY A 32 3.96 -22.65 -4.41
N CYS A 33 4.47 -21.77 -5.28
CA CYS A 33 5.91 -21.52 -5.44
C CYS A 33 6.53 -20.75 -4.27
N ILE A 34 5.77 -19.92 -3.54
CA ILE A 34 6.30 -18.95 -2.57
C ILE A 34 5.99 -19.36 -1.10
N ARG A 35 5.39 -20.53 -0.87
CA ARG A 35 4.90 -20.99 0.46
C ARG A 35 3.95 -19.99 1.14
N HIS A 36 3.28 -19.11 0.37
CA HIS A 36 2.22 -18.27 0.90
C HIS A 36 0.92 -19.07 0.86
N ARG A 37 0.31 -19.35 2.01
CA ARG A 37 -0.98 -20.08 2.07
C ARG A 37 -2.12 -19.16 1.64
N ILE A 38 -2.37 -19.06 0.33
CA ILE A 38 -3.68 -18.67 -0.17
C ILE A 38 -4.52 -19.95 -0.22
N SER A 39 -5.57 -20.03 0.59
CA SER A 39 -6.52 -21.13 0.51
C SER A 39 -7.65 -20.69 -0.42
N LEU A 40 -7.70 -21.24 -1.64
CA LEU A 40 -8.84 -21.07 -2.54
C LEU A 40 -10.18 -21.39 -1.85
N TRP A 41 -10.17 -22.30 -0.86
CA TRP A 41 -11.34 -22.65 -0.05
C TRP A 41 -11.69 -21.58 0.99
N GLN A 42 -10.79 -20.71 1.40
CA GLN A 42 -11.13 -19.59 2.29
C GLN A 42 -11.58 -18.36 1.51
N ASP A 43 -11.02 -18.16 0.30
CA ASP A 43 -11.27 -16.99 -0.53
C ASP A 43 -12.21 -17.26 -1.73
N TRP A 44 -12.90 -18.41 -1.75
CA TRP A 44 -13.76 -18.84 -2.87
C TRP A 44 -14.82 -17.80 -3.23
N TRP A 45 -15.35 -17.08 -2.24
CA TRP A 45 -16.37 -16.06 -2.40
C TRP A 45 -15.88 -14.90 -3.28
N PHE A 46 -14.58 -14.57 -3.26
CA PHE A 46 -13.98 -13.56 -4.13
C PHE A 46 -13.77 -14.06 -5.57
N TYR A 47 -13.43 -15.34 -5.75
CA TYR A 47 -13.16 -15.91 -7.07
C TYR A 47 -14.40 -16.42 -7.80
N LEU A 48 -15.45 -16.81 -7.08
CA LEU A 48 -16.67 -17.39 -7.65
C LEU A 48 -17.43 -16.42 -8.58
N PRO A 49 -17.69 -15.14 -8.22
CA PRO A 49 -18.35 -14.20 -9.11
C PRO A 49 -17.54 -13.95 -10.39
N LEU A 50 -16.21 -13.92 -10.30
CA LEU A 50 -15.33 -13.81 -11.46
C LEU A 50 -15.43 -15.05 -12.35
N CYS A 51 -15.41 -16.26 -11.77
CA CYS A 51 -15.64 -17.50 -12.53
C CYS A 51 -16.98 -17.47 -13.29
N ILE A 52 -18.06 -17.06 -12.61
CA ILE A 52 -19.40 -16.95 -13.21
C ILE A 52 -19.37 -15.94 -14.37
N ALA A 53 -18.76 -14.77 -14.19
CA ALA A 53 -18.62 -13.77 -15.25
C ALA A 53 -17.85 -14.33 -16.46
N GLY A 54 -16.78 -15.08 -16.23
CA GLY A 54 -16.01 -15.77 -17.26
C GLY A 54 -16.85 -16.72 -18.10
N VAL A 55 -17.61 -17.60 -17.44
CA VAL A 55 -18.53 -18.57 -18.09
C VAL A 55 -19.63 -17.84 -18.88
N ILE A 56 -20.23 -16.81 -18.29
CA ILE A 56 -21.23 -15.97 -18.97
C ILE A 56 -20.64 -15.34 -20.24
N GLY A 57 -19.38 -14.91 -20.20
CA GLY A 57 -18.67 -14.35 -21.36
C GLY A 57 -18.54 -15.30 -22.56
N CYS A 58 -18.67 -16.61 -22.38
CA CYS A 58 -18.67 -17.58 -23.50
C CYS A 58 -19.91 -17.46 -24.40
N PHE A 59 -21.02 -16.93 -23.89
CA PHE A 59 -22.27 -16.77 -24.62
C PHE A 59 -22.35 -15.45 -25.41
N TYR A 60 -21.40 -14.53 -25.19
CA TYR A 60 -21.39 -13.23 -25.84
C TYR A 60 -20.39 -13.12 -26.98
N ASN A 61 -20.49 -12.02 -27.75
CA ASN A 61 -19.58 -11.71 -28.84
C ASN A 61 -18.14 -11.43 -28.37
N THR A 62 -17.19 -11.46 -29.31
CA THR A 62 -15.76 -11.24 -29.04
C THR A 62 -15.46 -9.93 -28.31
N LYS A 63 -16.23 -8.87 -28.57
CA LYS A 63 -16.02 -7.55 -27.94
C LYS A 63 -16.36 -7.59 -26.45
N ILE A 64 -17.53 -8.10 -26.09
CA ILE A 64 -17.99 -8.24 -24.69
C ILE A 64 -17.07 -9.20 -23.94
N ARG A 65 -16.67 -10.30 -24.59
CA ARG A 65 -15.74 -11.28 -24.04
C ARG A 65 -14.38 -10.68 -23.65
N ASN A 66 -13.84 -9.82 -24.51
CA ASN A 66 -12.59 -9.10 -24.22
C ASN A 66 -12.76 -8.10 -23.05
N LEU A 67 -13.93 -7.46 -22.91
CA LEU A 67 -14.21 -6.59 -21.78
C LEU A 67 -14.33 -7.38 -20.47
N ILE A 68 -15.04 -8.51 -20.47
CA ILE A 68 -15.16 -9.39 -19.30
C ILE A 68 -13.77 -9.90 -18.88
N PHE A 69 -12.91 -10.24 -19.84
CA PHE A 69 -11.52 -10.57 -19.57
C PHE A 69 -10.78 -9.40 -18.91
N LEU A 70 -10.88 -8.20 -19.48
CA LEU A 70 -10.22 -7.00 -18.97
C LEU A 70 -10.66 -6.62 -17.55
N PHE A 71 -11.92 -6.87 -17.19
CA PHE A 71 -12.44 -6.65 -15.84
C PHE A 71 -11.69 -7.47 -14.78
N GLN A 72 -11.25 -8.68 -15.11
CA GLN A 72 -10.52 -9.56 -14.19
C GLN A 72 -9.04 -9.18 -14.05
N ILE A 73 -8.45 -8.54 -15.06
CA ILE A 73 -7.01 -8.28 -15.15
C ILE A 73 -6.43 -7.53 -13.95
N PRO A 74 -7.09 -6.49 -13.36
CA PRO A 74 -6.62 -5.86 -12.12
C PRO A 74 -6.33 -6.85 -11.00
N THR A 75 -7.22 -7.82 -10.81
CA THR A 75 -7.06 -8.86 -9.78
C THR A 75 -5.90 -9.79 -10.10
N ALA A 76 -5.80 -10.25 -11.35
CA ALA A 76 -4.74 -11.16 -11.78
C ALA A 76 -3.35 -10.50 -11.69
N LEU A 77 -3.21 -9.27 -12.19
CA LEU A 77 -1.95 -8.53 -12.18
C LEU A 77 -1.56 -8.06 -10.78
N HIS A 78 -2.51 -7.64 -9.93
CA HIS A 78 -2.21 -7.36 -8.53
C HIS A 78 -1.59 -8.58 -7.85
N GLY A 79 -2.20 -9.75 -8.06
CA GLY A 79 -1.68 -11.02 -7.59
C GLY A 79 -0.27 -11.34 -8.10
N LEU A 80 -0.06 -11.18 -9.40
CA LEU A 80 1.25 -11.40 -10.03
C LEU A 80 2.30 -10.46 -9.44
N PHE A 81 2.02 -9.16 -9.36
CA PHE A 81 3.00 -8.19 -8.87
C PHE A 81 3.28 -8.34 -7.37
N THR A 82 2.27 -8.59 -6.55
CA THR A 82 2.46 -8.75 -5.10
C THR A 82 3.25 -9.99 -4.72
N MET A 83 3.20 -11.05 -5.53
CA MET A 83 3.89 -12.31 -5.29
C MET A 83 5.17 -12.45 -6.13
N SER A 84 5.36 -11.66 -7.18
CA SER A 84 6.58 -11.68 -7.98
C SER A 84 7.82 -11.24 -7.20
N ALA A 85 9.00 -11.68 -7.66
CA ALA A 85 10.30 -11.29 -7.13
C ALA A 85 10.52 -9.76 -7.10
N PHE A 86 9.75 -8.98 -7.87
CA PHE A 86 9.79 -7.51 -7.87
C PHE A 86 9.53 -6.91 -6.48
N ARG A 87 8.69 -7.54 -5.64
CA ARG A 87 8.47 -7.07 -4.25
C ARG A 87 9.66 -7.36 -3.34
N PHE A 88 10.41 -8.43 -3.61
CA PHE A 88 11.54 -8.86 -2.77
C PHE A 88 12.85 -8.16 -3.14
N LEU A 89 12.99 -7.68 -4.37
CA LEU A 89 14.23 -7.12 -4.92
C LEU A 89 14.30 -5.58 -4.86
N SER A 90 13.24 -4.90 -4.42
CA SER A 90 13.08 -3.46 -4.64
C SER A 90 12.38 -2.77 -3.46
N GLU A 91 12.80 -1.54 -3.14
CA GLU A 91 12.05 -0.64 -2.25
C GLU A 91 10.63 -0.41 -2.81
N HIS A 92 9.66 -0.12 -1.93
CA HIS A 92 8.25 0.00 -2.30
C HIS A 92 8.03 1.00 -3.43
N ASP A 93 8.71 2.15 -3.39
CA ASP A 93 8.62 3.19 -4.42
C ASP A 93 9.05 2.67 -5.80
N HIS A 94 10.22 2.01 -5.85
CA HIS A 94 10.75 1.40 -7.07
C HIS A 94 9.87 0.27 -7.60
N TYR A 95 9.26 -0.52 -6.71
CA TYR A 95 8.29 -1.54 -7.08
C TYR A 95 7.04 -0.92 -7.74
N VAL A 96 6.50 0.16 -7.15
CA VAL A 96 5.34 0.87 -7.72
C VAL A 96 5.69 1.45 -9.09
N ILE A 97 6.89 1.99 -9.28
CA ILE A 97 7.36 2.51 -10.57
C ILE A 97 7.33 1.43 -11.65
N ILE A 98 8.04 0.31 -11.42
CA ILE A 98 8.20 -0.76 -12.41
C ILE A 98 6.83 -1.32 -12.79
N THR A 99 5.99 -1.59 -11.80
CA THR A 99 4.67 -2.18 -12.02
C THR A 99 3.69 -1.23 -12.71
N THR A 100 3.78 0.09 -12.46
CA THR A 100 2.98 1.10 -13.17
C THR A 100 3.36 1.19 -14.65
N ILE A 101 4.67 1.16 -14.96
CA ILE A 101 5.16 1.15 -16.36
C ILE A 101 4.65 -0.09 -17.08
N LEU A 102 4.78 -1.26 -16.46
CA LEU A 102 4.26 -2.52 -17.02
C LEU A 102 2.75 -2.45 -17.26
N TRP A 103 1.98 -1.88 -16.33
CA TRP A 103 0.53 -1.67 -16.50
C TRP A 103 0.19 -0.84 -17.72
N CYS A 104 0.88 0.28 -17.94
CA CYS A 104 0.64 1.15 -19.09
C CYS A 104 1.05 0.50 -20.41
N ILE A 105 2.18 -0.23 -20.44
CA ILE A 105 2.61 -0.98 -21.63
C ILE A 105 1.58 -2.05 -21.98
N LEU A 106 1.16 -2.84 -20.98
CA LEU A 106 0.14 -3.88 -21.18
C LEU A 106 -1.16 -3.26 -21.70
N PHE A 107 -1.63 -2.15 -21.11
CA PHE A 107 -2.83 -1.47 -21.57
C PHE A 107 -2.72 -1.00 -23.04
N ALA A 108 -1.59 -0.41 -23.42
CA ALA A 108 -1.36 0.03 -24.79
C ALA A 108 -1.31 -1.14 -25.78
N LEU A 109 -0.63 -2.24 -25.43
CA LEU A 109 -0.61 -3.48 -26.21
C LEU A 109 -2.03 -4.05 -26.37
N TRP A 110 -2.80 -4.10 -25.28
CA TRP A 110 -4.18 -4.57 -25.31
C TRP A 110 -5.06 -3.72 -26.24
N HIS A 111 -4.90 -2.40 -26.20
CA HIS A 111 -5.62 -1.50 -27.11
C HIS A 111 -5.23 -1.74 -28.57
N SER A 112 -3.94 -1.95 -28.86
CA SER A 112 -3.44 -2.18 -30.22
C SER A 112 -4.03 -3.42 -30.90
N HIS A 113 -4.41 -4.43 -30.11
CA HIS A 113 -5.01 -5.68 -30.58
C HIS A 113 -6.54 -5.74 -30.40
N SER A 114 -7.17 -4.64 -29.98
CA SER A 114 -8.60 -4.59 -29.68
C SER A 114 -9.35 -3.64 -30.62
N THR A 115 -10.57 -4.04 -30.99
CA THR A 115 -11.51 -3.15 -31.73
C THR A 115 -12.31 -2.23 -30.80
N VAL A 116 -12.03 -2.25 -29.49
CA VAL A 116 -12.74 -1.49 -28.45
C VAL A 116 -11.98 -0.18 -28.20
N SER A 117 -12.71 0.92 -28.00
CA SER A 117 -12.08 2.21 -27.69
C SER A 117 -11.31 2.17 -26.36
N ALA A 118 -10.22 2.95 -26.29
CA ALA A 118 -9.40 3.06 -25.09
C ALA A 118 -10.23 3.47 -23.86
N TRP A 119 -11.23 4.35 -24.03
CA TRP A 119 -12.12 4.79 -22.95
C TRP A 119 -12.99 3.67 -22.38
N ARG A 120 -13.54 2.80 -23.23
CA ARG A 120 -14.32 1.65 -22.76
C ARG A 120 -13.44 0.63 -22.05
N MET A 121 -12.22 0.44 -22.54
CA MET A 121 -11.24 -0.41 -21.88
C MET A 121 -10.86 0.16 -20.50
N LEU A 122 -10.54 1.45 -20.42
CA LEU A 122 -10.23 2.15 -19.17
C LEU A 122 -11.36 2.01 -18.15
N GLY A 123 -12.61 2.28 -18.56
CA GLY A 123 -13.77 2.18 -17.68
C GLY A 123 -13.96 0.77 -17.10
N VAL A 124 -13.78 -0.27 -17.92
CA VAL A 124 -13.88 -1.66 -17.46
C VAL A 124 -12.70 -2.05 -16.56
N THR A 125 -11.49 -1.58 -16.83
CA THR A 125 -10.35 -1.77 -15.93
C THR A 125 -10.59 -1.11 -14.57
N TYR A 126 -11.17 0.09 -14.53
CA TYR A 126 -11.51 0.77 -13.27
C TYR A 126 -12.59 0.04 -12.49
N LEU A 127 -13.62 -0.48 -13.16
CA LEU A 127 -14.61 -1.35 -12.52
C LEU A 127 -13.95 -2.60 -11.91
N GLY A 128 -12.96 -3.17 -12.59
CA GLY A 128 -12.17 -4.30 -12.07
C GLY A 128 -11.39 -3.96 -10.81
N PHE A 129 -10.75 -2.77 -10.76
CA PHE A 129 -10.10 -2.30 -9.54
C PHE A 129 -11.10 -2.03 -8.41
N LEU A 130 -12.27 -1.45 -8.71
CA LEU A 130 -13.32 -1.24 -7.72
C LEU A 130 -13.83 -2.57 -7.15
N TYR A 131 -14.00 -3.59 -7.98
CA TYR A 131 -14.34 -4.94 -7.53
C TYR A 131 -13.26 -5.50 -6.60
N PHE A 132 -11.99 -5.40 -6.99
CA PHE A 132 -10.86 -5.84 -6.19
C PHE A 132 -10.83 -5.22 -4.79
N PHE A 133 -11.22 -3.93 -4.65
CA PHE A 133 -11.23 -3.26 -3.35
C PHE A 133 -12.53 -3.41 -2.56
N ALA A 134 -13.68 -3.17 -3.18
CA ALA A 134 -14.96 -3.08 -2.47
C ALA A 134 -15.52 -4.44 -2.08
N TYR A 135 -15.30 -5.46 -2.91
CA TYR A 135 -15.90 -6.78 -2.69
C TYR A 135 -15.36 -7.46 -1.42
N PRO A 136 -14.04 -7.41 -1.12
CA PRO A 136 -13.53 -7.88 0.16
C PRO A 136 -14.07 -7.11 1.37
N SER A 137 -14.16 -5.78 1.31
CA SER A 137 -14.63 -4.98 2.46
C SER A 137 -16.07 -5.31 2.84
N ILE A 138 -16.93 -5.51 1.83
CA ILE A 138 -18.35 -5.86 2.03
C ILE A 138 -18.46 -7.24 2.70
N TRP A 139 -17.65 -8.21 2.28
CA TRP A 139 -17.73 -9.58 2.79
C TRP A 139 -17.17 -9.74 4.20
N PHE A 140 -16.05 -9.06 4.51
CA PHE A 140 -15.44 -9.15 5.84
C PHE A 140 -16.16 -8.31 6.90
N GLY A 141 -17.17 -7.51 6.54
CA GLY A 141 -17.89 -6.66 7.47
C GLY A 141 -16.99 -5.65 8.20
N GLU A 142 -15.81 -5.35 7.63
CA GLU A 142 -14.87 -4.41 8.23
C GLU A 142 -15.45 -3.00 8.19
N THR A 143 -15.21 -2.22 9.26
CA THR A 143 -15.50 -0.79 9.17
C THR A 143 -14.65 -0.18 8.05
N TRP A 144 -15.21 0.79 7.32
CA TRP A 144 -14.50 1.44 6.20
C TRP A 144 -13.11 1.98 6.60
N LYS A 145 -12.97 2.39 7.86
CA LYS A 145 -11.72 2.85 8.46
C LYS A 145 -10.68 1.74 8.64
N ASP A 146 -11.10 0.56 9.08
CA ASP A 146 -10.19 -0.58 9.27
C ASP A 146 -9.76 -1.14 7.90
N PHE A 147 -10.68 -1.24 6.94
CA PHE A 147 -10.38 -1.66 5.57
C PHE A 147 -9.33 -0.76 4.91
N ILE A 148 -9.53 0.57 4.93
CA ILE A 148 -8.59 1.54 4.34
C ILE A 148 -7.22 1.43 4.99
N SER A 149 -7.18 1.25 6.30
CA SER A 149 -5.91 1.14 7.02
C SER A 149 -5.18 -0.18 6.73
N ASN A 150 -5.92 -1.28 6.55
CA ASN A 150 -5.36 -2.60 6.28
C ASN A 150 -4.86 -2.72 4.82
N THR A 151 -5.50 -1.99 3.91
CA THR A 151 -5.23 -2.08 2.47
C THR A 151 -4.55 -0.82 1.91
N SER A 152 -4.12 0.11 2.78
CA SER A 152 -3.59 1.43 2.39
C SER A 152 -2.47 1.36 1.35
N GLY A 153 -1.53 0.42 1.48
CA GLY A 153 -0.44 0.21 0.51
C GLY A 153 -0.91 -0.36 -0.84
N SER A 154 -1.93 -1.22 -0.84
CA SER A 154 -2.53 -1.73 -2.07
C SER A 154 -3.39 -0.66 -2.75
N ILE A 155 -4.14 0.12 -1.97
CA ILE A 155 -4.96 1.25 -2.45
C ILE A 155 -4.08 2.32 -3.08
N SER A 156 -3.00 2.72 -2.42
CA SER A 156 -2.09 3.75 -2.94
C SER A 156 -1.46 3.33 -4.27
N THR A 157 -1.00 2.08 -4.35
CA THR A 157 -0.42 1.50 -5.55
C THR A 157 -1.43 1.47 -6.70
N SER A 158 -2.67 1.01 -6.45
CA SER A 158 -3.70 0.98 -7.49
C SER A 158 -4.17 2.37 -7.90
N ILE A 159 -4.16 3.37 -7.01
CA ILE A 159 -4.44 4.76 -7.38
C ILE A 159 -3.37 5.27 -8.36
N ALA A 160 -2.09 4.96 -8.14
CA ALA A 160 -1.04 5.31 -9.09
C ALA A 160 -1.22 4.62 -10.45
N TYR A 161 -1.68 3.37 -10.48
CA TYR A 161 -2.04 2.70 -11.73
C TYR A 161 -3.19 3.40 -12.44
N MET A 162 -4.29 3.70 -11.73
CA MET A 162 -5.44 4.39 -12.32
C MET A 162 -5.05 5.76 -12.87
N THR A 163 -4.34 6.59 -12.09
CA THR A 163 -3.95 7.94 -12.52
C THR A 163 -3.03 7.90 -13.75
N SER A 164 -2.19 6.88 -13.88
CA SER A 164 -1.29 6.70 -15.03
C SER A 164 -1.97 6.09 -16.26
N LEU A 165 -3.02 5.28 -16.07
CA LEU A 165 -3.80 4.68 -17.15
C LEU A 165 -4.67 5.71 -17.88
N LEU A 166 -5.15 6.75 -17.20
CA LEU A 166 -5.94 7.82 -17.81
C LEU A 166 -5.22 8.52 -18.98
N PRO A 167 -4.01 9.09 -18.81
CA PRO A 167 -3.29 9.71 -19.92
C PRO A 167 -2.81 8.67 -20.94
N THR A 168 -2.55 7.43 -20.51
CA THR A 168 -2.22 6.32 -21.43
C THR A 168 -3.38 6.00 -22.38
N ALA A 169 -4.61 5.95 -21.87
CA ALA A 169 -5.81 5.77 -22.68
C ALA A 169 -6.02 6.93 -23.66
N TRP A 170 -5.74 8.16 -23.21
CA TRP A 170 -5.84 9.34 -24.06
C TRP A 170 -4.82 9.31 -25.21
N LEU A 171 -3.57 8.89 -24.94
CA LEU A 171 -2.55 8.72 -25.98
C LEU A 171 -2.94 7.62 -26.98
N CYS A 172 -3.49 6.50 -26.50
CA CYS A 172 -3.95 5.40 -27.35
C CYS A 172 -5.08 5.84 -28.31
N GLN A 173 -5.94 6.75 -27.88
CA GLN A 173 -7.08 7.23 -28.67
C GLN A 173 -6.70 8.34 -29.67
N THR A 174 -5.65 9.11 -29.37
CA THR A 174 -5.25 10.27 -30.17
C THR A 174 -4.68 9.84 -31.51
N LYS A 175 -5.15 10.42 -32.62
CA LYS A 175 -4.64 10.13 -33.98
C LYS A 175 -3.60 11.15 -34.47
N ASN A 176 -3.65 12.39 -33.98
CA ASN A 176 -2.76 13.47 -34.42
C ASN A 176 -1.35 13.31 -33.82
N GLY A 177 -0.33 13.30 -34.67
CA GLY A 177 1.08 13.13 -34.28
C GLY A 177 1.62 14.22 -33.36
N TYR A 178 1.22 15.47 -33.54
CA TYR A 178 1.66 16.58 -32.68
C TYR A 178 1.07 16.46 -31.27
N LEU A 179 -0.22 16.17 -31.16
CA LEU A 179 -0.89 15.90 -29.88
C LEU A 179 -0.35 14.63 -29.19
N LYS A 180 0.08 13.61 -29.95
CA LYS A 180 0.75 12.44 -29.37
C LYS A 180 2.08 12.82 -28.71
N GLY A 181 2.87 13.70 -29.35
CA GLY A 181 4.12 14.19 -28.78
C GLY A 181 3.91 14.92 -27.45
N THR A 182 2.97 15.86 -27.40
CA THR A 182 2.63 16.60 -26.17
C THR A 182 2.03 15.69 -25.09
N LEU A 183 1.18 14.72 -25.46
CA LEU A 183 0.65 13.72 -24.54
C LEU A 183 1.74 12.80 -23.96
N THR A 184 2.78 12.48 -24.74
CA THR A 184 3.91 11.68 -24.25
C THR A 184 4.66 12.43 -23.13
N ILE A 185 4.83 13.74 -23.27
CA ILE A 185 5.42 14.60 -22.23
C ILE A 185 4.51 14.64 -20.99
N ILE A 186 3.19 14.78 -21.18
CA ILE A 186 2.22 14.74 -20.08
C ILE A 186 2.24 13.38 -19.38
N ILE A 187 2.38 12.28 -20.11
CA ILE A 187 2.51 10.94 -19.53
C ILE A 187 3.78 10.87 -18.70
N ILE A 188 4.94 11.28 -19.22
CA ILE A 188 6.20 11.30 -18.45
C ILE A 188 6.04 12.15 -17.19
N TYR A 189 5.35 13.29 -17.28
CA TYR A 189 5.06 14.16 -16.13
C TYR A 189 4.10 13.52 -15.12
N VAL A 190 3.00 12.91 -15.58
CA VAL A 190 2.03 12.20 -14.71
C VAL A 190 2.65 10.94 -14.12
N PHE A 191 3.58 10.29 -14.81
CA PHE A 191 4.40 9.21 -14.26
C PHE A 191 5.32 9.77 -13.17
N ALA A 192 6.08 10.83 -13.45
CA ALA A 192 6.95 11.50 -12.49
C ALA A 192 6.18 12.00 -11.24
N CYS A 193 4.99 12.57 -11.41
CA CYS A 193 4.11 12.99 -10.34
C CYS A 193 3.41 11.81 -9.66
N GLY A 194 3.01 10.79 -10.42
CA GLY A 194 2.40 9.54 -9.95
C GLY A 194 3.30 8.78 -8.98
N PHE A 195 4.61 8.91 -9.13
CA PHE A 195 5.62 8.43 -8.18
C PHE A 195 5.51 9.10 -6.81
N TYR A 196 5.01 10.33 -6.73
CA TYR A 196 4.69 11.00 -5.46
C TYR A 196 3.25 10.73 -5.00
N ILE A 197 2.34 10.34 -5.91
CA ILE A 197 0.94 10.06 -5.57
C ILE A 197 0.84 8.81 -4.68
N SER A 198 1.47 7.68 -5.04
CA SER A 198 1.35 6.48 -4.21
C SER A 198 1.91 6.67 -2.79
N PRO A 199 3.15 7.17 -2.59
CA PRO A 199 3.65 7.51 -1.27
C PRO A 199 2.80 8.58 -0.57
N GLY A 200 2.36 9.62 -1.28
CA GLY A 200 1.50 10.66 -0.70
C GLY A 200 0.17 10.14 -0.19
N VAL A 201 -0.52 9.32 -0.99
CA VAL A 201 -1.78 8.67 -0.62
C VAL A 201 -1.56 7.69 0.51
N TYR A 202 -0.53 6.84 0.44
CA TYR A 202 -0.19 5.91 1.52
C TYR A 202 0.01 6.65 2.84
N HIS A 203 0.78 7.74 2.82
CA HIS A 203 1.03 8.57 4.00
C HIS A 203 -0.26 9.21 4.53
N HIS A 204 -1.12 9.70 3.65
CA HIS A 204 -2.39 10.27 4.07
C HIS A 204 -3.31 9.22 4.71
N LEU A 205 -3.44 8.04 4.10
CA LEU A 205 -4.29 6.97 4.61
C LEU A 205 -3.75 6.37 5.92
N GLN A 206 -2.43 6.22 6.04
CA GLN A 206 -1.78 5.56 7.18
C GLN A 206 -1.51 6.52 8.35
N TYR A 207 -1.05 7.73 8.05
CA TYR A 207 -0.59 8.69 9.05
C TYR A 207 -1.55 9.88 9.21
N GLY A 208 -2.46 10.12 8.26
CA GLY A 208 -3.41 11.22 8.27
C GLY A 208 -2.85 12.52 7.70
N THR A 209 -1.65 12.50 7.13
CA THR A 209 -0.92 13.67 6.64
C THR A 209 -0.15 13.33 5.36
N TYR A 210 -0.11 14.26 4.40
CA TYR A 210 0.70 14.10 3.18
C TYR A 210 2.19 14.44 3.42
N SER A 211 2.44 15.52 4.16
CA SER A 211 3.78 16.05 4.46
C SER A 211 4.37 15.54 5.78
N GLY A 212 3.56 14.87 6.60
CA GLY A 212 3.90 14.55 7.98
C GLY A 212 3.53 15.65 8.97
N CYS A 213 3.39 16.90 8.55
CA CYS A 213 3.08 18.03 9.42
C CYS A 213 1.62 17.97 9.91
N ILE A 214 1.42 18.24 11.19
CA ILE A 214 0.11 18.28 11.84
C ILE A 214 0.17 19.27 13.00
N GLN A 215 -0.96 19.77 13.47
CA GLN A 215 -1.01 20.53 14.72
C GLN A 215 -2.19 20.03 15.53
N LYS A 216 -1.92 19.06 16.41
CA LYS A 216 -2.94 18.51 17.31
C LYS A 216 -2.39 18.36 18.71
N LYS A 217 -3.10 18.90 19.70
CA LYS A 217 -2.78 18.67 21.10
C LYS A 217 -2.79 17.16 21.38
N ALA A 218 -1.67 16.64 21.85
CA ALA A 218 -1.42 15.23 22.05
C ALA A 218 -0.84 14.99 23.44
N THR A 219 -1.72 14.64 24.37
CA THR A 219 -1.32 14.10 25.67
C THR A 219 -1.25 12.58 25.58
N LEU A 220 -0.15 12.00 26.07
CA LEU A 220 0.06 10.56 26.05
C LEU A 220 0.11 10.02 27.48
N MET A 221 -0.74 9.02 27.74
CA MET A 221 -0.64 8.20 28.95
C MET A 221 0.29 7.03 28.67
N VAL A 222 1.37 6.95 29.44
CA VAL A 222 2.48 6.05 29.14
C VAL A 222 2.88 5.28 30.39
N ARG A 223 3.23 4.00 30.25
CA ARG A 223 3.74 3.19 31.36
C ARG A 223 5.26 3.09 31.28
N SER A 224 5.92 3.43 32.40
CA SER A 224 7.36 3.29 32.57
C SER A 224 7.75 1.86 32.97
N ARG A 225 8.97 1.45 32.59
CA ARG A 225 9.56 0.14 32.88
C ARG A 225 9.63 -0.22 34.38
N LYS A 226 9.58 0.77 35.28
CA LYS A 226 9.75 0.59 36.74
C LYS A 226 8.45 0.65 37.55
N GLY A 227 7.27 0.71 36.94
CA GLY A 227 6.03 0.90 37.72
C GLY A 227 4.76 0.28 37.11
N ASN A 228 3.93 -0.27 38.00
CA ASN A 228 2.55 -0.70 37.70
C ASN A 228 1.56 0.45 37.48
N GLN A 229 2.00 1.70 37.56
CA GLN A 229 1.12 2.88 37.44
C GLN A 229 1.19 3.51 36.05
N ASN A 230 0.03 3.90 35.53
CA ASN A 230 -0.08 4.77 34.36
C ASN A 230 0.45 6.15 34.77
N THR A 231 1.62 6.55 34.30
CA THR A 231 2.16 7.89 34.55
C THR A 231 1.74 8.81 33.42
N PHE A 232 1.09 9.93 33.76
CA PHE A 232 0.93 11.03 32.82
C PHE A 232 2.29 11.64 32.60
N LYS A 233 2.80 11.60 31.36
CA LYS A 233 4.03 12.28 31.00
C LYS A 233 3.68 13.43 30.07
N THR A 234 3.86 14.65 30.56
CA THR A 234 3.85 15.85 29.74
C THR A 234 5.24 16.02 29.12
N PHE A 235 5.26 16.36 27.84
CA PHE A 235 6.46 16.48 27.03
C PHE A 235 6.70 17.97 26.75
N SER A 236 7.53 18.60 27.58
CA SER A 236 8.01 19.97 27.39
C SER A 236 9.21 20.01 26.43
N GLY A 237 9.23 20.96 25.49
CA GLY A 237 10.23 21.01 24.42
C GLY A 237 9.91 20.06 23.26
N TYR A 238 10.93 19.75 22.43
CA TYR A 238 10.78 18.84 21.30
C TYR A 238 10.99 17.39 21.75
N HIS A 239 10.04 16.51 21.44
CA HIS A 239 10.13 15.08 21.72
C HIS A 239 9.83 14.25 20.48
N ALA A 240 10.80 13.44 20.06
CA ALA A 240 10.65 12.48 18.98
C ALA A 240 10.39 11.07 19.54
N HIS A 241 9.25 10.49 19.18
CA HIS A 241 8.81 9.17 19.59
C HIS A 241 8.80 8.21 18.41
N LEU A 242 9.55 7.12 18.49
CA LEU A 242 9.34 5.96 17.63
C LEU A 242 8.19 5.12 18.18
N ILE A 243 7.11 5.00 17.44
CA ILE A 243 6.00 4.10 17.78
C ILE A 243 6.18 2.81 17.01
N THR A 244 6.28 1.69 17.73
CA THR A 244 6.53 0.37 17.12
C THR A 244 5.66 -0.71 17.73
N ASN A 245 5.09 -1.56 16.88
CA ASN A 245 4.32 -2.75 17.28
C ASN A 245 5.13 -4.05 17.12
N ASN A 246 6.20 -4.02 16.32
CA ASN A 246 6.96 -5.18 15.89
C ASN A 246 8.39 -4.73 15.60
N VAL A 247 9.35 -5.34 16.28
CA VAL A 247 10.71 -4.78 16.39
C VAL A 247 11.55 -5.20 15.19
N ASN A 248 11.36 -4.51 14.07
CA ASN A 248 12.34 -4.53 12.99
C ASN A 248 13.62 -3.85 13.50
N ILE A 249 14.71 -4.63 13.61
CA ILE A 249 16.00 -4.16 14.11
C ILE A 249 16.52 -3.00 13.27
N TRP A 250 16.29 -3.03 11.95
CA TRP A 250 16.73 -1.97 11.06
C TRP A 250 16.04 -0.64 11.35
N THR A 251 14.72 -0.64 11.60
CA THR A 251 13.99 0.58 11.96
C THR A 251 14.52 1.19 13.25
N VAL A 252 14.74 0.36 14.28
CA VAL A 252 15.28 0.82 15.57
C VAL A 252 16.68 1.40 15.41
N LYS A 253 17.54 0.77 14.60
CA LYS A 253 18.89 1.26 14.31
C LYS A 253 18.90 2.55 13.50
N LYS A 254 17.98 2.73 12.54
CA LYS A 254 17.82 4.00 11.80
C LYS A 254 17.33 5.12 12.72
N PHE A 255 16.41 4.82 13.64
CA PHE A 255 15.98 5.78 14.67
C PHE A 255 17.08 6.11 15.67
N GLU A 256 17.92 5.13 16.02
CA GLU A 256 19.13 5.35 16.83
C GLU A 256 20.09 6.33 16.14
N GLY A 257 20.32 6.16 14.84
CA GLY A 257 21.10 7.09 14.02
C GLY A 257 20.53 8.50 13.99
N LEU A 258 19.21 8.63 13.88
CA LEU A 258 18.52 9.93 14.01
C LEU A 258 18.77 10.56 15.38
N ALA A 259 18.63 9.81 16.48
CA ALA A 259 18.87 10.32 17.83
C ALA A 259 20.33 10.79 18.03
N LEU A 260 21.30 10.09 17.42
CA LEU A 260 22.71 10.50 17.42
C LEU A 260 22.93 11.82 16.69
N GLN A 261 22.34 11.98 15.51
CA GLN A 261 22.49 13.18 14.70
C GLN A 261 22.01 14.45 15.42
N PHE A 262 20.98 14.32 16.27
CA PHE A 262 20.37 15.42 17.01
C PHE A 262 20.79 15.49 18.48
N ARG A 263 21.84 14.77 18.90
CA ARG A 263 22.27 14.67 20.31
C ARG A 263 22.55 16.02 20.99
N ASN A 264 23.04 16.99 20.22
CA ASN A 264 23.39 18.32 20.72
C ASN A 264 22.28 19.36 20.51
N GLN A 265 21.09 18.94 20.08
CA GLN A 265 19.93 19.80 19.85
C GLN A 265 18.90 19.61 20.98
N PRO A 266 17.97 20.57 21.21
CA PRO A 266 16.98 20.49 22.27
C PRO A 266 15.82 19.52 21.94
N VAL A 267 16.15 18.30 21.47
CA VAL A 267 15.21 17.25 21.10
C VAL A 267 15.46 16.01 21.95
N GLN A 268 14.43 15.58 22.66
CA GLN A 268 14.46 14.33 23.41
C GLN A 268 13.91 13.19 22.56
N PHE A 269 14.60 12.05 22.57
CA PHE A 269 14.18 10.86 21.82
C PHE A 269 13.61 9.82 22.78
N SER A 270 12.58 9.08 22.36
CA SER A 270 12.10 7.90 23.09
C SER A 270 11.41 6.89 22.17
N ILE A 271 11.25 5.67 22.66
CA ILE A 271 10.53 4.59 21.95
C ILE A 271 9.25 4.29 22.72
N LEU A 272 8.12 4.26 22.03
CA LEU A 272 6.83 3.83 22.54
C LEU A 272 6.46 2.48 21.91
N GLY A 273 6.66 1.41 22.66
CA GLY A 273 6.26 0.05 22.29
C GLY A 273 4.76 -0.15 22.47
N VAL A 274 4.09 -0.53 21.38
CA VAL A 274 2.67 -0.89 21.39
C VAL A 274 2.52 -2.35 21.75
N VAL A 275 2.15 -2.62 23.00
CA VAL A 275 2.08 -3.97 23.57
C VAL A 275 0.69 -4.26 24.12
N ASN A 276 0.16 -5.42 23.73
CA ASN A 276 -1.13 -5.93 24.25
C ASN A 276 -0.93 -7.09 25.23
N THR A 277 0.28 -7.67 25.30
CA THR A 277 0.62 -8.80 26.18
C THR A 277 1.97 -8.58 26.87
N PRO A 278 2.19 -9.14 28.08
CA PRO A 278 3.47 -9.03 28.80
C PRO A 278 4.66 -9.59 28.02
N ASP A 279 4.49 -10.73 27.35
CA ASP A 279 5.56 -11.40 26.59
C ASP A 279 6.14 -10.51 25.49
N LYS A 280 5.28 -9.76 24.79
CA LYS A 280 5.72 -8.79 23.77
C LYS A 280 6.52 -7.65 24.38
N ALA A 281 6.16 -7.18 25.58
CA ALA A 281 6.91 -6.16 26.29
C ALA A 281 8.30 -6.65 26.71
N GLU A 282 8.43 -7.92 27.08
CA GLU A 282 9.71 -8.53 27.42
C GLU A 282 10.63 -8.65 26.19
N VAL A 283 10.10 -9.13 25.06
CA VAL A 283 10.85 -9.20 23.79
C VAL A 283 11.34 -7.82 23.34
N LEU A 284 10.47 -6.80 23.40
CA LEU A 284 10.82 -5.40 23.13
C LEU A 284 11.92 -4.91 24.07
N SER A 285 11.81 -5.22 25.37
CA SER A 285 12.79 -4.82 26.38
C SER A 285 14.15 -5.46 26.17
N ARG A 286 14.21 -6.74 25.78
CA ARG A 286 15.48 -7.44 25.49
C ARG A 286 16.18 -6.80 24.28
N LYS A 287 15.44 -6.51 23.22
CA LYS A 287 15.99 -5.85 22.01
C LYS A 287 16.42 -4.41 22.26
N HIS A 288 15.67 -3.67 23.07
CA HIS A 288 16.05 -2.30 23.46
C HIS A 288 17.44 -2.22 24.10
N LYS A 289 17.84 -3.25 24.87
CA LYS A 289 19.20 -3.34 25.44
C LYS A 289 20.32 -3.46 24.40
N THR A 290 20.01 -3.75 23.14
CA THR A 290 20.99 -3.87 22.05
C THR A 290 21.26 -2.54 21.32
N MET A 291 20.62 -1.45 21.76
CA MET A 291 20.92 -0.11 21.28
C MET A 291 22.21 0.39 21.93
N HIS A 292 23.07 1.05 21.16
CA HIS A 292 24.29 1.70 21.67
C HIS A 292 23.94 3.05 22.33
N VAL A 293 22.87 3.70 21.89
CA VAL A 293 22.33 4.91 22.50
C VAL A 293 21.16 4.60 23.41
N THR A 294 21.28 4.99 24.67
CA THR A 294 20.24 4.81 25.67
C THR A 294 19.08 5.77 25.43
N VAL A 295 18.11 5.34 24.63
CA VAL A 295 16.86 6.06 24.39
C VAL A 295 15.79 5.52 25.36
N PRO A 296 15.04 6.33 26.11
CA PRO A 296 13.97 5.84 26.98
C PRO A 296 12.93 4.95 26.26
N LEU A 297 12.61 3.80 26.84
CA LEU A 297 11.56 2.89 26.35
C LEU A 297 10.32 2.97 27.24
N TYR A 298 9.17 3.06 26.57
CA TYR A 298 7.86 3.18 27.16
C TYR A 298 6.88 2.20 26.53
N PHE A 299 5.78 1.90 27.25
CA PHE A 299 4.74 0.98 26.76
C PHE A 299 3.35 1.62 26.76
N ILE A 300 2.57 1.31 25.71
CA ILE A 300 1.16 1.68 25.57
C ILE A 300 0.37 0.52 24.98
N SER A 301 -0.90 0.35 25.38
CA SER A 301 -1.79 -0.62 24.74
C SER A 301 -2.37 -0.07 23.44
N ARG A 302 -2.65 -0.95 22.47
CA ARG A 302 -3.21 -0.55 21.17
C ARG A 302 -4.53 0.22 21.31
N GLU A 303 -5.39 -0.18 22.24
CA GLU A 303 -6.66 0.52 22.49
C GLU A 303 -6.46 1.95 23.00
N LYS A 304 -5.54 2.14 23.96
CA LYS A 304 -5.20 3.48 24.47
C LYS A 304 -4.58 4.34 23.40
N LEU A 305 -3.72 3.77 22.55
CA LEU A 305 -3.14 4.49 21.41
C LEU A 305 -4.21 4.89 20.37
N LYS A 306 -5.18 4.02 20.06
CA LYS A 306 -6.30 4.35 19.16
C LYS A 306 -7.18 5.48 19.70
N LYS A 307 -7.40 5.51 21.03
CA LYS A 307 -8.15 6.58 21.73
C LYS A 307 -7.33 7.86 21.94
N SER A 308 -5.99 7.78 21.86
CA SER A 308 -5.11 8.93 22.02
C SER A 308 -5.24 9.93 20.85
N PRO A 309 -4.81 11.19 21.03
CA PRO A 309 -4.81 12.18 19.95
C PRO A 309 -3.90 11.81 18.76
N LEU A 310 -2.95 10.89 18.94
CA LEU A 310 -2.15 10.34 17.83
C LEU A 310 -3.00 9.53 16.83
N LYS A 311 -4.18 9.05 17.27
CA LYS A 311 -5.18 8.25 16.52
C LYS A 311 -4.52 7.22 15.59
N ALA A 312 -3.56 6.48 16.13
CA ALA A 312 -2.68 5.69 15.29
C ALA A 312 -3.14 4.24 15.14
N ASN A 313 -3.14 3.77 13.89
CA ASN A 313 -3.35 2.38 13.54
C ASN A 313 -1.97 1.71 13.50
N ALA A 314 -1.62 1.04 14.60
CA ALA A 314 -0.30 0.44 14.78
C ALA A 314 -0.13 -0.86 13.97
N TYR A 315 -0.05 -0.76 12.65
CA TYR A 315 0.35 -1.87 11.75
C TYR A 315 1.80 -1.75 11.27
N GLY A 316 2.32 -0.52 11.10
CA GLY A 316 3.74 -0.25 10.80
C GLY A 316 4.39 0.66 11.85
N ASP A 317 5.73 0.73 11.82
CA ASP A 317 6.52 1.62 12.66
C ASP A 317 6.45 3.05 12.12
N TYR A 318 6.32 4.05 13.00
CA TYR A 318 6.27 5.45 12.60
C TYR A 318 6.85 6.38 13.66
N ILE A 319 7.32 7.56 13.23
CA ILE A 319 7.89 8.59 14.09
C ILE A 319 6.86 9.69 14.30
N CYS A 320 6.68 10.08 15.57
CA CYS A 320 5.93 11.26 15.97
C CYS A 320 6.86 12.29 16.59
N ILE A 321 6.69 13.56 16.26
CA ILE A 321 7.40 14.66 16.94
C ILE A 321 6.36 15.55 17.62
N LEU A 322 6.57 15.76 18.91
CA LEU A 322 5.78 16.64 19.76
C LEU A 322 6.59 17.91 20.06
N LYS A 323 5.94 19.07 20.10
CA LYS A 323 6.46 20.31 20.67
C LYS A 323 5.46 20.79 21.72
N ASN A 324 5.85 20.80 22.99
CA ASN A 324 5.00 21.23 24.10
C ASN A 324 3.59 20.56 24.08
N ASP A 325 3.55 19.23 24.12
CA ASP A 325 2.32 18.41 24.02
C ASP A 325 1.48 18.66 22.75
N THR A 326 2.06 19.23 21.69
CA THR A 326 1.41 19.36 20.38
C THR A 326 2.12 18.46 19.39
N LEU A 327 1.40 17.53 18.79
CA LEU A 327 1.90 16.74 17.67
C LEU A 327 2.11 17.67 16.48
N ILE A 328 3.38 17.83 16.11
CA ILE A 328 3.84 18.66 15.00
C ILE A 328 4.24 17.84 13.76
N TYR A 329 4.63 16.57 13.97
CA TYR A 329 4.98 15.65 12.89
C TYR A 329 4.51 14.23 13.17
N LYS A 330 4.09 13.53 12.12
CA LYS A 330 3.78 12.10 12.10
C LYS A 330 4.11 11.52 10.73
N GLY A 331 5.06 10.60 10.65
CA GLY A 331 5.48 10.01 9.38
C GLY A 331 6.17 8.66 9.56
N GLU A 332 6.51 8.00 8.45
CA GLU A 332 7.14 6.69 8.42
C GLU A 332 8.46 6.65 9.21
N ALA A 333 8.74 5.52 9.87
CA ALA A 333 9.98 5.35 10.64
C ALA A 333 11.16 4.85 9.79
N ASP A 334 10.89 4.28 8.63
CA ASP A 334 11.90 3.86 7.67
C ASP A 334 11.43 4.16 6.23
N PRO A 335 12.04 5.14 5.53
CA PRO A 335 13.25 5.88 5.90
C PRO A 335 13.02 7.03 6.89
N THR A 336 13.99 7.29 7.78
CA THR A 336 13.96 8.40 8.76
C THR A 336 14.21 9.78 8.13
N THR A 337 14.57 9.84 6.84
CA THR A 337 14.99 11.06 6.13
C THR A 337 13.98 12.20 6.22
N ARG A 338 12.67 11.91 6.19
CA ARG A 338 11.64 12.95 6.30
C ARG A 338 11.58 13.55 7.71
N ALA A 339 11.76 12.72 8.75
CA ALA A 339 11.83 13.19 10.13
C ALA A 339 13.11 14.01 10.37
N ILE A 340 14.25 13.60 9.78
CA ILE A 340 15.51 14.38 9.80
C ILE A 340 15.27 15.77 9.19
N ARG A 341 14.77 15.83 7.95
CA ARG A 341 14.52 17.11 7.25
C ARG A 341 13.56 18.00 8.04
N PHE A 342 12.48 17.42 8.58
CA PHE A 342 11.53 18.17 9.38
C PHE A 342 12.18 18.77 10.63
N LEU A 343 12.90 17.97 11.43
CA LEU A 343 13.59 18.46 12.63
C LEU A 343 14.66 19.49 12.28
N SER A 344 15.46 19.26 11.23
CA SER A 344 16.48 20.21 10.79
C SER A 344 15.87 21.57 10.42
N ASN A 345 14.71 21.60 9.76
CA ASN A 345 14.05 22.85 9.39
C ASN A 345 13.40 23.53 10.60
N GLU A 346 12.82 22.77 11.53
CA GLU A 346 12.18 23.31 12.74
C GLU A 346 13.18 23.83 13.79
N LEU A 347 14.41 23.33 13.76
CA LEU A 347 15.47 23.67 14.73
C LEU A 347 16.52 24.61 14.14
N GLN A 348 16.33 25.05 12.88
CA GLN A 348 17.07 26.19 12.34
C GLN A 348 16.70 27.46 13.12
N PRO A 349 17.70 28.30 13.47
CA PRO A 349 17.50 29.50 14.28
C PRO A 349 16.60 30.54 13.61
#